data_AF-A0A4R9XSD9-F1
#
_entry.id   AF-A0A4R9XSD9-F1
#
_cell.length_a   1.000
_cell.length_b   1.000
_cell.length_c   1.000
_cell.angle_alpha   90.00
_cell.angle_beta   90.00
_cell.angle_gamma   90.00
#
_symmetry.space_group_name_H-M   'P 1'
#
loop_
_entity.id
_entity.type
_entity.pdbx_description
1 polymer ?
#
loop_
_entity_poly.entity_id
_entity_poly.type
_entity_poly.pdbx_seq_one_letter_code
_entity_poly.pdbx_strand_id
1 'polypeptide(L)'
;MASNFRDEKGRLLPGHPGMKPKGARSKLSKRAFESVSSNFDAIITTLISKALDGETDAAKILLSIVLPKDQPVELAELTPSDLIEEIKAGNVTPDEAKKLAGTLKSLNEIGELSELRAKLAQLEQLLNGVVSR
;
A
#
# COMPACT_ATOMS: atom_id res chain seq x y z
N MET A 1 -49.44 -4.93 8.65
CA MET A 1 -48.43 -5.94 8.28
C MET A 1 -47.07 -5.28 8.08
N ALA A 2 -46.33 -4.99 9.16
CA ALA A 2 -45.01 -4.36 9.06
C ALA A 2 -44.15 -4.70 10.29
N SER A 3 -43.44 -5.84 10.25
CA SER A 3 -42.42 -6.18 11.26
C SER A 3 -41.42 -7.26 10.83
N ASN A 4 -41.68 -8.06 9.80
CA ASN A 4 -40.89 -9.28 9.53
C ASN A 4 -39.58 -9.09 8.75
N PHE A 5 -39.15 -7.86 8.46
CA PHE A 5 -37.97 -7.60 7.61
C PHE A 5 -36.84 -6.85 8.31
N ARG A 6 -36.93 -6.69 9.63
CA ARG A 6 -35.92 -6.05 10.46
C ARG A 6 -35.46 -6.96 11.58
N ASP A 7 -34.18 -6.90 11.93
CA ASP A 7 -33.63 -7.55 13.12
C ASP A 7 -34.13 -6.86 14.40
N GLU A 8 -33.84 -7.46 15.56
CA GLU A 8 -34.18 -6.92 16.89
C GLU A 8 -33.57 -5.53 17.15
N LYS A 9 -32.58 -5.12 16.35
CA LYS A 9 -31.90 -3.82 16.39
C LYS A 9 -32.42 -2.84 15.34
N GLY A 10 -33.51 -3.18 14.64
CA GLY A 10 -34.17 -2.34 13.64
C GLY A 10 -33.45 -2.26 12.29
N ARG A 11 -32.43 -3.09 12.04
CA ARG A 11 -31.67 -3.16 10.79
C ARG A 11 -32.36 -4.07 9.78
N LEU A 12 -32.22 -3.78 8.50
CA LEU A 12 -32.79 -4.61 7.43
C LEU A 12 -32.09 -5.96 7.34
N LEU A 13 -32.85 -7.04 7.16
CA LEU A 13 -32.32 -8.39 6.97
C LEU A 13 -31.62 -8.55 5.59
N PRO A 14 -30.61 -9.44 5.49
CA PRO A 14 -29.97 -9.77 4.22
C PRO A 14 -30.95 -10.21 3.13
N GLY A 15 -30.79 -9.69 1.91
CA GLY A 15 -31.69 -9.98 0.77
C GLY A 15 -32.86 -9.01 0.62
N HIS A 16 -33.04 -8.04 1.53
CA HIS A 16 -34.09 -7.03 1.40
C HIS A 16 -33.77 -6.03 0.26
N PRO A 17 -34.73 -5.67 -0.61
CA PRO A 17 -34.50 -4.78 -1.77
C PRO A 17 -34.07 -3.35 -1.39
N GLY A 18 -34.42 -2.91 -0.18
CA GLY A 18 -33.92 -1.65 0.40
C GLY A 18 -32.57 -1.74 1.13
N MET A 19 -32.00 -2.95 1.25
CA MET A 19 -30.68 -3.13 1.87
C MET A 19 -29.61 -2.75 0.86
N LYS A 20 -28.72 -1.85 1.25
CA LYS A 20 -27.60 -1.45 0.40
C LYS A 20 -26.63 -2.62 0.24
N PRO A 21 -26.08 -2.85 -0.96
CA PRO A 21 -25.08 -3.88 -1.16
C PRO A 21 -23.86 -3.63 -0.26
N LYS A 22 -23.19 -4.70 0.16
CA LYS A 22 -22.00 -4.62 1.00
C LYS A 22 -20.94 -3.77 0.28
N GLY A 23 -20.46 -2.71 0.94
CA GLY A 23 -19.51 -1.75 0.37
C GLY A 23 -20.13 -0.53 -0.33
N ALA A 24 -21.46 -0.43 -0.41
CA ALA A 24 -22.11 0.76 -0.97
C ALA A 24 -21.86 2.00 -0.10
N ARG A 25 -21.26 3.04 -0.69
CA ARG A 25 -21.07 4.34 -0.04
C ARG A 25 -22.40 4.95 0.37
N SER A 26 -22.45 5.57 1.55
CA SER A 26 -23.62 6.28 2.02
C SER A 26 -23.94 7.48 1.10
N LYS A 27 -25.22 7.88 0.99
CA LYS A 27 -25.61 9.06 0.20
C LYS A 27 -24.92 10.33 0.72
N LEU A 28 -24.72 10.42 2.04
CA LEU A 28 -24.00 11.51 2.70
C LEU A 28 -22.53 11.54 2.25
N SER A 29 -21.85 10.40 2.26
CA SER A 29 -20.44 10.29 1.82
C SER A 29 -20.26 10.65 0.35
N LYS A 30 -21.21 10.26 -0.51
CA LYS A 30 -21.19 10.63 -1.93
C LYS A 30 -21.33 12.14 -2.12
N ARG A 31 -22.33 12.76 -1.48
CA ARG A 31 -22.54 14.21 -1.55
C ARG A 31 -21.38 15.02 -0.98
N ALA A 32 -20.80 14.57 0.13
CA ALA A 32 -19.63 15.20 0.71
C ALA A 32 -18.45 15.16 -0.27
N PHE A 33 -18.21 14.00 -0.89
CA PHE A 33 -17.16 13.85 -1.89
C PHE A 33 -17.40 14.72 -3.13
N GLU A 34 -18.63 14.73 -3.67
CA GLU A 34 -19.01 15.58 -4.80
C GLU A 34 -18.80 17.06 -4.49
N SER A 35 -19.23 17.53 -3.31
CA SER A 35 -19.07 18.91 -2.86
C SER A 35 -17.60 19.31 -2.72
N VAL A 36 -16.76 18.44 -2.15
CA VAL A 36 -15.32 18.69 -2.03
C VAL A 36 -14.66 18.71 -3.41
N SER A 37 -15.04 17.77 -4.28
CA SER A 37 -14.46 17.64 -5.63
C SER A 37 -14.81 18.85 -6.51
N SER A 38 -16.05 19.36 -6.43
CA SER A 38 -16.46 20.53 -7.20
C SER A 38 -15.79 21.83 -6.75
N ASN A 39 -15.29 21.89 -5.50
CA ASN A 39 -14.66 23.06 -4.92
C ASN A 39 -13.15 22.87 -4.69
N PHE A 40 -12.55 21.85 -5.30
CA PHE A 40 -11.19 21.42 -5.00
C PHE A 40 -10.17 22.56 -5.15
N ASP A 41 -10.21 23.29 -6.27
CA ASP A 41 -9.27 24.39 -6.53
C ASP A 41 -9.41 25.55 -5.53
N ALA A 42 -10.65 25.87 -5.15
CA ALA A 42 -10.93 26.91 -4.15
C ALA A 42 -10.43 26.48 -2.75
N ILE A 43 -10.61 25.20 -2.39
CA ILE A 43 -10.11 24.64 -1.13
C ILE A 43 -8.58 24.68 -1.10
N ILE A 44 -7.90 24.33 -2.19
CA ILE A 44 -6.43 24.42 -2.26
C ILE A 44 -5.96 25.87 -2.12
N THR A 45 -6.58 26.79 -2.87
CA THR A 45 -6.18 28.21 -2.85
C THR A 45 -6.32 28.80 -1.46
N THR A 46 -7.42 28.51 -0.77
CA THR A 46 -7.65 28.96 0.62
C THR A 46 -6.72 28.29 1.63
N LEU A 47 -6.35 27.03 1.41
CA LEU A 47 -5.38 26.34 2.27
C LEU A 47 -3.98 26.95 2.14
N ILE A 48 -3.58 27.31 0.91
CA ILE A 48 -2.31 28.00 0.65
C ILE A 48 -2.29 29.38 1.32
N SER A 49 -3.36 30.18 1.16
CA SER A 49 -3.41 31.51 1.77
C SER A 49 -3.30 31.43 3.30
N LYS A 50 -4.07 30.53 3.93
CA LYS A 50 -4.01 30.28 5.37
C LYS A 50 -2.63 29.86 5.86
N ALA A 51 -1.94 29.00 5.10
CA ALA A 51 -0.59 28.60 5.44
C ALA A 51 0.41 29.77 5.36
N LEU A 52 0.28 30.63 4.34
CA LEU A 52 1.10 31.84 4.19
C LEU A 52 0.80 32.89 5.29
N ASP A 53 -0.43 32.95 5.77
CA ASP A 53 -0.86 33.82 6.88
C ASP A 53 -0.38 33.31 8.26
N GLY A 54 0.31 32.15 8.31
CA GLY A 54 0.91 31.60 9.53
C GLY A 54 0.05 30.56 10.26
N GLU A 55 -1.04 30.08 9.67
CA GLU A 55 -1.83 28.98 10.24
C GLU A 55 -1.04 27.66 10.15
N THR A 56 -0.47 27.22 11.28
CA THR A 56 0.46 26.08 11.32
C THR A 56 -0.16 24.76 10.87
N ASP A 57 -1.47 24.59 11.06
CA ASP A 57 -2.16 23.36 10.65
C ASP A 57 -2.32 23.27 9.13
N ALA A 58 -2.61 24.40 8.47
CA ALA A 58 -2.61 24.48 7.01
C ALA A 58 -1.22 24.18 6.44
N ALA A 59 -0.17 24.77 7.04
CA ALA A 59 1.21 24.50 6.65
C ALA A 59 1.60 23.03 6.83
N LYS A 60 1.23 22.38 7.95
CA LYS A 60 1.48 20.95 8.18
C LYS A 60 0.80 20.07 7.13
N ILE A 61 -0.45 20.35 6.79
CA ILE A 61 -1.18 19.59 5.76
C ILE A 61 -0.47 19.71 4.42
N LEU A 62 -0.12 20.93 3.98
CA LEU A 62 0.58 21.15 2.72
C LEU A 62 1.96 20.47 2.69
N LEU A 63 2.73 20.59 3.76
CA LEU A 63 4.04 19.93 3.87
C LEU A 63 3.91 18.41 3.83
N SER A 64 2.87 17.83 4.44
CA SER A 64 2.65 16.37 4.38
C SER A 64 2.28 15.83 2.99
N ILE A 65 1.79 16.71 2.10
CA ILE A 65 1.44 16.37 0.71
C ILE A 65 2.68 16.50 -0.18
N VAL A 66 3.50 17.54 0.04
CA VAL A 66 4.64 17.87 -0.82
C VAL A 66 5.90 17.11 -0.41
N LEU A 67 6.15 16.93 0.88
CA LEU A 67 7.31 16.19 1.36
C LEU A 67 7.12 14.69 1.14
N PRO A 68 8.15 13.99 0.63
CA PRO A 68 8.11 12.54 0.57
C PRO A 68 7.99 11.97 1.99
N LYS A 69 7.10 10.99 2.17
CA LYS A 69 6.87 10.35 3.47
C LYS A 69 8.07 9.52 3.94
N ASP A 70 8.72 8.87 2.97
CA ASP A 70 9.91 8.06 3.16
C ASP A 70 11.04 8.79 2.41
N GLN A 71 12.16 9.06 3.08
CA GLN A 71 13.32 9.67 2.45
C GLN A 71 14.01 8.57 1.62
N PRO A 72 14.45 8.84 0.37
CA PRO A 72 15.16 7.83 -0.39
C PRO A 72 16.42 7.42 0.36
N VAL A 73 16.49 6.14 0.73
CA VAL A 73 17.70 5.56 1.30
C VAL A 73 18.67 5.33 0.15
N GLU A 74 19.78 6.06 0.18
CA GLU A 74 20.90 5.80 -0.72
C GLU A 74 21.73 4.65 -0.14
N LEU A 75 21.48 3.44 -0.63
CA LEU A 75 22.35 2.30 -0.36
C LEU A 75 23.42 2.22 -1.45
N ALA A 76 24.68 2.09 -1.06
CA ALA A 76 25.78 1.89 -2.00
C ALA A 76 25.64 0.54 -2.72
N GLU A 77 25.28 -0.51 -1.97
CA GLU A 77 24.91 -1.81 -2.49
C GLU A 77 23.70 -2.39 -1.74
N LEU A 78 22.79 -3.05 -2.46
CA LEU A 78 21.65 -3.71 -1.82
C LEU A 78 22.07 -5.07 -1.22
N THR A 79 22.95 -5.05 -0.22
CA THR A 79 23.40 -6.26 0.51
C THR A 79 22.93 -6.25 1.97
N PRO A 80 22.80 -7.43 2.63
CA PRO A 80 22.41 -7.49 4.03
C PRO A 80 23.41 -6.81 4.97
N SER A 81 24.71 -6.84 4.64
CA SER A 81 25.76 -6.18 5.41
C SER A 81 25.65 -4.66 5.34
N ASP A 82 25.45 -4.12 4.13
CA ASP A 82 25.34 -2.67 3.92
C ASP A 82 24.11 -2.10 4.64
N LEU A 83 22.98 -2.82 4.57
CA LEU A 83 21.78 -2.49 5.35
C LEU A 83 22.05 -2.43 6.86
N ILE A 84 22.82 -3.36 7.41
CA ILE A 84 23.15 -3.38 8.85
C ILE A 84 24.03 -2.18 9.21
N GLU A 85 24.98 -1.81 8.36
CA GLU A 85 25.85 -0.65 8.57
C GLU A 85 25.07 0.67 8.52
N GLU A 86 24.16 0.82 7.55
CA GLU A 86 23.32 2.01 7.41
C GLU A 86 22.29 2.17 8.54
N ILE A 87 21.78 1.06 9.08
CA ILE A 87 20.95 1.08 10.31
C ILE A 87 21.78 1.55 11.52
N LYS A 88 23.03 1.09 11.64
CA LYS A 88 23.93 1.51 12.73
C LYS A 88 24.34 2.98 12.59
N ALA A 89 24.51 3.46 11.37
CA ALA A 89 24.80 4.87 11.06
C ALA A 89 23.60 5.78 11.35
N GLY A 90 22.39 5.23 11.42
CA GLY A 90 21.15 5.99 11.67
C GLY A 90 20.59 6.66 10.42
N ASN A 91 21.11 6.32 9.24
CA ASN A 91 20.64 6.82 7.95
C ASN A 91 19.34 6.12 7.52
N VAL A 92 19.07 4.94 8.07
CA VAL A 92 17.89 4.12 7.76
C VAL A 92 17.12 3.82 9.03
N THR A 93 15.80 4.06 8.99
CA THR A 93 14.93 3.69 10.11
C THR A 93 14.72 2.17 10.18
N PRO A 94 14.45 1.60 11.37
CA PRO A 94 14.19 0.16 11.50
C PRO A 94 13.02 -0.34 10.63
N ASP A 95 12.01 0.51 10.40
CA ASP A 95 10.86 0.16 9.56
C ASP A 95 11.23 0.14 8.07
N GLU A 96 12.06 1.06 7.59
CA GLU A 96 12.60 1.05 6.22
C GLU A 96 13.52 -0.16 6.01
N ALA A 97 14.40 -0.46 6.97
CA ALA A 97 15.25 -1.63 6.94
C ALA A 97 14.45 -2.94 6.82
N LYS A 98 13.32 -3.04 7.53
CA LYS A 98 12.44 -4.20 7.45
C LYS A 98 11.81 -4.35 6.06
N LYS A 99 11.39 -3.24 5.43
CA LYS A 99 10.89 -3.23 4.05
C LYS A 99 11.98 -3.70 3.08
N LEU A 100 13.20 -3.17 3.21
CA LEU A 100 14.35 -3.48 2.35
C LEU A 100 14.82 -4.94 2.50
N ALA A 101 14.88 -5.45 3.72
CA ALA A 101 15.17 -6.87 3.98
C ALA A 101 14.08 -7.80 3.38
N GLY A 102 12.81 -7.38 3.42
CA GLY A 102 11.72 -8.08 2.75
C GLY A 102 11.91 -8.15 1.23
N THR A 103 12.27 -7.02 0.60
CA THR A 103 12.55 -7.00 -0.83
C THR A 103 13.75 -7.87 -1.21
N LEU A 104 14.82 -7.85 -0.41
CA LEU A 104 16.00 -8.70 -0.64
C LEU A 104 15.67 -10.18 -0.55
N LYS A 105 14.88 -10.56 0.46
CA LYS A 105 14.41 -11.93 0.60
C LYS A 105 13.64 -12.38 -0.64
N SER A 106 12.70 -11.57 -1.13
CA SER A 106 11.93 -11.92 -2.33
C SER A 106 12.81 -12.03 -3.58
N LEU A 107 13.81 -11.16 -3.74
CA LEU A 107 14.74 -11.25 -4.86
C LEU A 107 15.60 -12.52 -4.79
N ASN A 108 16.10 -12.88 -3.61
CA ASN A 108 16.85 -14.12 -3.41
C ASN A 108 15.99 -15.36 -3.68
N GLU A 109 14.76 -15.40 -3.17
CA GLU A 109 13.82 -16.49 -3.43
C GLU A 109 13.55 -16.68 -4.93
N ILE A 110 13.41 -15.58 -5.68
CA ILE A 110 13.25 -15.62 -7.14
C ILE A 110 14.51 -16.21 -7.81
N GLY A 111 15.70 -15.78 -7.37
CA GLY A 111 16.98 -16.28 -7.85
C GLY A 111 17.13 -17.78 -7.60
N GLU A 112 16.96 -18.23 -6.35
CA GLU A 112 17.04 -19.64 -5.96
C GLU A 112 16.04 -20.51 -6.75
N LEU A 113 14.81 -20.02 -6.94
CA LEU A 113 13.80 -20.73 -7.70
C LEU A 113 14.18 -20.85 -9.19
N SER A 114 14.81 -19.83 -9.76
CA SER A 114 15.34 -19.88 -11.13
C SER A 114 16.47 -20.89 -11.29
N GLU A 115 17.38 -20.96 -10.32
CA GLU A 115 18.48 -21.92 -10.30
C GLU A 115 17.97 -23.36 -10.14
N LEU A 116 17.01 -23.58 -9.24
CA LEU A 116 16.38 -24.89 -9.05
C LEU A 116 15.69 -25.36 -10.33
N ARG A 117 15.00 -24.48 -11.05
CA ARG A 117 14.41 -24.80 -12.36
C ARG A 117 15.47 -25.16 -13.40
N ALA A 118 16.58 -24.45 -13.45
CA ALA A 118 17.67 -24.75 -14.35
C ALA A 118 18.29 -26.14 -14.06
N LYS A 119 18.53 -26.44 -12.78
CA LYS A 119 19.04 -27.75 -12.34
C LYS A 119 18.06 -28.89 -12.63
N LEU A 120 16.75 -28.67 -12.42
CA LEU A 120 15.71 -29.63 -12.77
C LEU A 120 15.67 -29.90 -14.29
N ALA A 121 15.71 -28.87 -15.12
CA ALA A 121 15.73 -29.04 -16.57
C ALA A 121 16.97 -29.82 -17.06
N GLN A 122 18.14 -29.57 -16.45
CA GLN A 122 19.35 -30.35 -16.72
C GLN A 122 19.18 -31.82 -16.32
N LEU A 123 18.60 -32.09 -15.15
CA LEU A 123 18.32 -33.47 -14.70
C LEU A 123 17.33 -34.18 -15.62
N GLU A 124 16.26 -33.51 -16.06
CA GLU A 124 15.30 -34.06 -17.01
C GLU A 124 15.93 -34.39 -18.37
N GLN A 125 16.82 -33.54 -18.87
CA GLN A 125 17.58 -33.81 -20.10
C GLN A 125 18.47 -35.05 -19.95
N LEU A 126 19.16 -35.17 -18.83
CA LEU A 126 20.01 -36.34 -18.55
C LEU A 126 19.18 -37.62 -18.42
N LEU A 127 18.03 -37.56 -17.73
CA LEU A 127 17.16 -38.72 -17.56
C LEU A 127 16.56 -39.18 -18.89
N ASN A 128 16.05 -38.26 -19.70
CA ASN A 128 15.49 -38.57 -21.02
C ASN A 128 16.55 -39.09 -21.99
N GLY A 129 17.79 -38.60 -21.92
CA GLY A 129 18.92 -39.11 -22.70
C GLY A 129 19.38 -40.53 -22.30
N VAL A 130 19.10 -40.95 -21.07
CA VAL A 130 19.40 -42.31 -20.56
C VAL A 130 18.30 -43.32 -20.94
N VAL A 131 17.04 -42.89 -21.02
CA VAL A 131 15.89 -43.76 -21.38
C VAL A 131 15.82 -44.06 -22.89
N SER A 132 16.45 -43.25 -23.74
CA SER A 132 16.54 -43.48 -25.20
C SER A 132 17.75 -44.32 -25.65
N ARG A 133 18.45 -45.01 -24.74
CA ARG A 133 19.44 -46.06 -25.07
C ARG A 133 18.94 -47.41 -24.58
#